data_AF-A0A1S3H1B7-F1
#
_entry.id   AF-A0A1S3H1B7-F1
#
_cell.length_a   1.000
_cell.length_b   1.000
_cell.length_c   1.000
_cell.angle_alpha   90.00
_cell.angle_beta   90.00
_cell.angle_gamma   90.00
#
_symmetry.space_group_name_H-M   'P 1'
#
loop_
_entity.id
_entity.type
_entity.pdbx_description
1 polymer ?
#
loop_
_entity_poly.entity_id
_entity_poly.type
_entity_poly.pdbx_seq_one_letter_code
_entity_poly.pdbx_strand_id
1 'polypeptide(L)'
;MMNYDKKILEVRNQTNALPSNLTNEDCEICSLAQLDATLIPIIFSLIFILGLVGNSVVIYTVLRNKAMKSVPNILIVSMAVGDLILILISVPFTAAVYAFPHWLFGNFVCKLNAFLQTVSLGVSIFTLSVLSLEKHNAIINPFKYHRGTMFHRTVFITALVWAFATVLAIPDAISYYTFHIPDEDNSTFRSFCYPYPVSWPRWYSRFHVTFHALVYYLVPLSLIAYSYIKMAQHLLKSTHSDNLWDFQKNPNKNGNTGKLYKHNTFLDVR
;
A
#
# COMPACT_ATOMS: atom_id res chain seq x y z
N MET A 1 28.47 12.09 -25.00
CA MET A 1 29.40 12.82 -24.10
C MET A 1 29.26 14.34 -24.22
N MET A 2 29.39 14.95 -25.42
CA MET A 2 29.31 16.42 -25.62
C MET A 2 28.02 17.16 -25.17
N ASN A 3 26.93 16.44 -24.86
CA ASN A 3 25.65 17.05 -24.45
C ASN A 3 25.51 17.21 -22.93
N TYR A 4 26.34 16.49 -22.14
CA TYR A 4 26.37 16.60 -20.69
C TYR A 4 27.20 17.81 -20.24
N ASP A 5 28.36 18.02 -20.87
CA ASP A 5 29.24 19.15 -20.54
C ASP A 5 28.58 20.50 -20.85
N LYS A 6 27.79 20.60 -21.93
CA LYS A 6 27.01 21.80 -22.23
C LYS A 6 25.97 22.11 -21.16
N LYS A 7 25.34 21.09 -20.59
CA LYS A 7 24.32 21.24 -19.55
C LYS A 7 24.95 21.62 -18.20
N ILE A 8 26.13 21.06 -17.89
CA ILE A 8 26.93 21.44 -16.71
C ILE A 8 27.45 22.88 -16.86
N LEU A 9 27.86 23.28 -18.06
CA LEU A 9 28.30 24.64 -18.35
C LEU A 9 27.14 25.65 -18.32
N GLU A 10 25.95 25.29 -18.78
CA GLU A 10 24.74 26.12 -18.61
C GLU A 10 24.38 26.35 -17.14
N VAL A 11 24.41 25.28 -16.34
CA VAL A 11 24.17 25.36 -14.88
C VAL A 11 25.23 26.23 -14.21
N ARG A 12 26.51 26.08 -14.58
CA ARG A 12 27.64 26.89 -14.07
C ARG A 12 27.57 28.36 -14.48
N ASN A 13 27.11 28.66 -15.70
CA ASN A 13 26.99 30.04 -16.18
C ASN A 13 25.78 30.76 -15.54
N GLN A 14 24.73 30.01 -15.18
CA GLN A 14 23.64 30.54 -14.35
C GLN A 14 24.09 30.81 -12.90
N THR A 15 25.02 30.02 -12.36
CA THR A 15 25.59 30.29 -11.02
C THR A 15 26.50 31.53 -11.00
N ASN A 16 27.20 31.80 -12.11
CA ASN A 16 28.12 32.95 -12.22
C ASN A 16 27.44 34.26 -12.64
N ALA A 17 26.15 34.24 -12.99
CA ALA A 17 25.37 35.40 -13.40
C ALA A 17 24.32 35.82 -12.35
N LEU A 18 24.45 35.39 -11.09
CA LEU A 18 23.52 35.77 -10.04
C LEU A 18 24.01 37.05 -9.32
N PRO A 19 23.22 38.13 -9.28
CA PRO A 19 23.57 39.32 -8.51
C PRO A 19 23.55 39.02 -7.01
N SER A 20 24.43 39.67 -6.26
CA SER A 20 24.73 39.48 -4.83
C SER A 20 23.63 39.95 -3.86
N ASN A 21 22.35 39.65 -4.12
CA ASN A 21 21.19 40.03 -3.29
C ASN A 21 20.19 38.88 -3.10
N LEU A 22 20.63 37.68 -2.71
CA LEU A 22 19.75 36.58 -2.30
C LEU A 22 20.20 36.04 -0.93
N THR A 23 19.46 36.35 0.13
CA THR A 23 19.76 35.82 1.49
C THR A 23 18.52 35.27 2.21
N ASN A 24 17.32 35.38 1.62
CA ASN A 24 16.08 34.91 2.24
C ASN A 24 15.56 33.59 1.64
N GLU A 25 15.60 33.42 0.31
CA GLU A 25 15.14 32.18 -0.36
C GLU A 25 16.05 30.97 -0.07
N ASP A 26 17.37 31.17 0.02
CA ASP A 26 18.31 30.09 0.35
C ASP A 26 18.18 29.61 1.81
N CYS A 27 17.77 30.50 2.72
CA CYS A 27 17.54 30.18 4.13
C CYS A 27 16.24 29.36 4.32
N GLU A 28 15.20 29.67 3.56
CA GLU A 28 13.95 28.89 3.56
C GLU A 28 14.19 27.48 3.00
N ILE A 29 14.92 27.33 1.89
CA ILE A 29 15.24 26.02 1.31
C ILE A 29 16.11 25.18 2.25
N CYS A 30 17.12 25.77 2.89
CA CYS A 30 17.97 25.08 3.87
C CYS A 30 17.16 24.62 5.09
N SER A 31 16.29 25.48 5.62
CA SER A 31 15.48 25.15 6.80
C SER A 31 14.45 24.05 6.52
N LEU A 32 13.85 24.02 5.33
CA LEU A 32 12.94 22.96 4.90
C LEU A 32 13.67 21.63 4.70
N ALA A 33 14.84 21.63 4.05
CA ALA A 33 15.64 20.42 3.87
C ALA A 33 16.10 19.83 5.23
N GLN A 34 16.43 20.69 6.19
CA GLN A 34 16.86 20.28 7.52
C GLN A 34 15.69 19.80 8.41
N LEU A 35 14.51 20.39 8.20
CA LEU A 35 13.25 19.91 8.79
C LEU A 35 12.92 18.51 8.27
N ASP A 36 12.97 18.29 6.96
CA ASP A 36 12.71 16.99 6.33
C ASP A 36 13.68 15.92 6.82
N ALA A 37 14.98 16.24 6.88
CA ALA A 37 16.02 15.33 7.35
C ALA A 37 15.86 14.90 8.82
N THR A 38 15.12 15.67 9.63
CA THR A 38 14.89 15.37 11.06
C THR A 38 13.51 14.77 11.29
N LEU A 39 12.47 15.41 10.77
CA LEU A 39 11.08 15.07 11.01
C LEU A 39 10.68 13.75 10.32
N ILE A 40 11.10 13.56 9.06
CA ILE A 40 10.67 12.41 8.26
C ILE A 40 11.20 11.09 8.86
N PRO A 41 12.49 10.95 9.25
CA PRO A 41 12.96 9.75 9.92
C PRO A 41 12.27 9.46 11.27
N ILE A 42 11.90 10.49 12.04
CA ILE A 42 11.13 10.32 13.28
C ILE A 42 9.75 9.73 12.97
N ILE A 43 9.04 10.27 11.98
CA ILE A 43 7.73 9.75 11.54
C ILE A 43 7.86 8.30 11.05
N PHE A 44 8.86 8.00 10.22
CA PHE A 44 9.10 6.64 9.76
C PHE A 44 9.45 5.68 10.90
N SER A 45 10.16 6.13 11.93
CA SER A 45 10.43 5.33 13.14
C SER A 45 9.15 4.98 13.90
N LEU A 46 8.21 5.94 14.00
CA LEU A 46 6.89 5.69 14.59
C LEU A 46 6.07 4.71 13.74
N ILE A 47 6.02 4.90 12.42
CA ILE A 47 5.36 3.98 11.48
C ILE A 47 5.95 2.58 11.61
N PHE A 48 7.27 2.47 11.73
CA PHE A 48 7.96 1.20 11.91
C PHE A 48 7.51 0.48 13.18
N ILE A 49 7.53 1.14 14.33
CA ILE A 49 7.15 0.55 15.61
C ILE A 49 5.66 0.16 15.60
N LEU A 50 4.78 1.09 15.21
CA LEU A 50 3.33 0.87 15.19
C LEU A 50 2.95 -0.24 14.20
N GLY A 51 3.55 -0.22 13.02
CA GLY A 51 3.30 -1.21 11.99
C GLY A 51 3.84 -2.59 12.36
N LEU A 52 5.03 -2.67 12.96
CA LEU A 52 5.59 -3.93 13.45
C LEU A 52 4.72 -4.54 14.53
N VAL A 53 4.35 -3.76 15.55
CA VAL A 53 3.49 -4.22 16.66
C VAL A 53 2.10 -4.59 16.14
N GLY A 54 1.47 -3.70 15.37
CA GLY A 54 0.11 -3.89 14.87
C GLY A 54 -0.04 -5.14 14.00
N ASN A 55 0.79 -5.26 12.97
CA ASN A 55 0.73 -6.41 12.07
C ASN A 55 1.12 -7.73 12.76
N SER A 56 2.10 -7.70 13.69
CA SER A 56 2.46 -8.88 14.47
C SER A 56 1.31 -9.35 15.39
N VAL A 57 0.60 -8.41 16.03
CA VAL A 57 -0.56 -8.72 16.87
C VAL A 57 -1.70 -9.32 16.04
N VAL A 58 -1.94 -8.81 14.83
CA VAL A 58 -2.94 -9.37 13.90
C VAL A 58 -2.60 -10.84 13.58
N ILE A 59 -1.37 -11.11 13.17
CA ILE A 59 -0.90 -12.47 12.85
C ILE A 59 -1.03 -13.37 14.08
N TYR A 60 -0.52 -12.93 15.23
CA TYR A 60 -0.57 -13.68 16.48
C TYR A 60 -2.01 -14.05 16.88
N THR A 61 -2.93 -13.08 16.82
CA THR A 61 -4.32 -13.26 17.24
C THR A 61 -5.04 -14.27 16.35
N VAL A 62 -4.84 -14.21 15.03
CA VAL A 62 -5.45 -15.15 14.09
C VAL A 62 -4.87 -16.56 14.24
N LEU A 63 -3.55 -16.68 14.44
CA LEU A 63 -2.91 -18.00 14.58
C LEU A 63 -3.27 -18.71 15.90
N ARG A 64 -3.36 -17.96 17.00
CA ARG A 64 -3.67 -18.50 18.33
C ARG A 64 -5.12 -18.94 18.45
N ASN A 65 -6.05 -18.17 17.89
CA ASN A 65 -7.48 -18.45 18.01
C ASN A 65 -7.92 -19.44 16.93
N LYS A 66 -8.02 -20.73 17.27
CA LYS A 66 -8.51 -21.78 16.34
C LYS A 66 -9.90 -21.46 15.78
N ALA A 67 -10.76 -20.77 16.55
CA ALA A 67 -12.06 -20.29 16.09
C ALA A 67 -11.97 -19.22 14.98
N MET A 68 -10.86 -18.47 14.92
CA MET A 68 -10.57 -17.46 13.90
C MET A 68 -9.87 -18.06 12.67
N LYS A 69 -9.79 -19.38 12.52
CA LYS A 69 -9.28 -20.00 11.28
C LYS A 69 -10.42 -20.12 10.26
N SER A 70 -10.81 -18.97 9.71
CA SER A 70 -11.79 -18.82 8.64
C SER A 70 -11.13 -18.25 7.39
N VAL A 71 -11.77 -18.41 6.23
CA VAL A 71 -11.30 -17.90 4.94
C VAL A 71 -10.91 -16.41 4.96
N PRO A 72 -11.74 -15.49 5.48
CA PRO A 72 -11.38 -14.07 5.57
C PRO A 72 -10.11 -13.81 6.40
N ASN A 73 -9.87 -14.62 7.42
CA ASN A 73 -8.76 -14.40 8.34
C ASN A 73 -7.41 -14.82 7.74
N ILE A 74 -7.40 -15.72 6.74
CA ILE A 74 -6.20 -16.04 5.95
C ILE A 74 -5.79 -14.83 5.11
N LEU A 75 -6.76 -14.15 4.50
CA LEU A 75 -6.51 -12.93 3.72
C LEU A 75 -5.98 -11.81 4.63
N ILE A 76 -6.54 -11.65 5.82
CA ILE A 76 -6.04 -10.69 6.82
C ILE A 76 -4.59 -10.98 7.20
N VAL A 77 -4.24 -12.25 7.43
CA VAL A 77 -2.84 -12.64 7.72
C VAL A 77 -1.94 -12.38 6.51
N SER A 78 -2.39 -12.69 5.29
CA SER A 78 -1.63 -12.42 4.05
C SER A 78 -1.29 -10.94 3.91
N MET A 79 -2.27 -10.06 4.16
CA MET A 79 -2.07 -8.60 4.16
C MET A 79 -1.05 -8.19 5.24
N ALA A 80 -1.22 -8.67 6.48
CA ALA A 80 -0.31 -8.36 7.57
C ALA A 80 1.14 -8.81 7.30
N VAL A 81 1.34 -9.95 6.63
CA VAL A 81 2.68 -10.41 6.20
C VAL A 81 3.26 -9.47 5.13
N GLY A 82 2.45 -9.05 4.14
CA GLY A 82 2.87 -8.07 3.13
C GLY A 82 3.27 -6.73 3.74
N ASP A 83 2.51 -6.25 4.72
CA ASP A 83 2.79 -5.00 5.44
C ASP A 83 4.06 -5.13 6.31
N LEU A 84 4.30 -6.28 6.95
CA LEU A 84 5.55 -6.53 7.68
C LEU A 84 6.77 -6.51 6.74
N ILE A 85 6.68 -7.13 5.56
CA ILE A 85 7.77 -7.06 4.56
C ILE A 85 8.06 -5.61 4.17
N LEU A 86 7.01 -4.82 3.92
CA LEU A 86 7.13 -3.40 3.59
C LEU A 86 7.80 -2.61 4.71
N ILE A 87 7.37 -2.82 5.95
CA ILE A 87 7.89 -2.08 7.10
C ILE A 87 9.33 -2.47 7.41
N LEU A 88 9.67 -3.77 7.32
CA LEU A 88 11.03 -4.23 7.61
C LEU A 88 12.05 -3.82 6.54
N ILE A 89 11.65 -3.78 5.26
CA ILE A 89 12.58 -3.59 4.15
C ILE A 89 12.44 -2.22 3.47
N SER A 90 11.32 -1.52 3.57
CA SER A 90 11.15 -0.24 2.88
C SER A 90 11.26 0.97 3.80
N VAL A 91 10.67 0.90 4.99
CA VAL A 91 10.67 2.01 5.94
C VAL A 91 12.08 2.41 6.40
N PRO A 92 12.97 1.51 6.86
CA PRO A 92 14.31 1.93 7.32
C PRO A 92 15.18 2.48 6.19
N PHE A 93 15.07 1.94 4.97
CA PHE A 93 15.85 2.41 3.83
C PHE A 93 15.33 3.75 3.29
N THR A 94 14.01 3.94 3.28
CA THR A 94 13.41 5.24 2.97
C THR A 94 13.80 6.28 4.02
N ALA A 95 13.74 5.95 5.31
CA ALA A 95 14.20 6.84 6.38
C ALA A 95 15.67 7.22 6.21
N ALA A 96 16.52 6.26 5.82
CA ALA A 96 17.93 6.52 5.54
C ALA A 96 18.15 7.48 4.34
N VAL A 97 17.29 7.47 3.32
CA VAL A 97 17.36 8.44 2.21
C VAL A 97 17.14 9.86 2.68
N TYR A 98 16.29 10.07 3.69
CA TYR A 98 16.08 11.40 4.28
C TYR A 98 17.15 11.77 5.31
N ALA A 99 17.71 10.79 6.03
CA ALA A 99 18.72 11.03 7.05
C ALA A 99 20.14 11.23 6.47
N PHE A 100 20.44 10.62 5.31
CA PHE A 100 21.77 10.66 4.70
C PHE A 100 21.75 11.36 3.34
N PRO A 101 22.78 12.16 3.01
CA PRO A 101 22.85 12.90 1.74
C PRO A 101 23.13 12.01 0.51
N HIS A 102 23.39 10.71 0.71
CA HIS A 102 23.65 9.76 -0.36
C HIS A 102 23.23 8.33 0.03
N TRP A 103 23.04 7.49 -0.98
CA TRP A 103 22.64 6.10 -0.87
C TRP A 103 23.82 5.19 -0.48
N LEU A 104 23.70 4.52 0.67
CA LEU A 104 24.79 3.73 1.27
C LEU A 104 24.72 2.22 0.95
N PHE A 105 23.59 1.72 0.45
CA PHE A 105 23.28 0.29 0.45
C PHE A 105 23.57 -0.43 -0.89
N GLY A 106 24.11 0.30 -1.86
CA GLY A 106 24.45 -0.22 -3.18
C GLY A 106 23.26 -0.56 -4.08
N ASN A 107 23.55 -1.02 -5.30
CA ASN A 107 22.57 -1.21 -6.36
C ASN A 107 21.60 -2.37 -6.10
N PHE A 108 22.07 -3.45 -5.45
CA PHE A 108 21.21 -4.59 -5.14
C PHE A 108 20.07 -4.18 -4.20
N VAL A 109 20.37 -3.48 -3.11
CA VAL A 109 19.36 -3.03 -2.16
C VAL A 109 18.43 -1.98 -2.76
N CYS A 110 18.94 -1.09 -3.62
CA CYS A 110 18.12 -0.12 -4.35
C CYS A 110 17.00 -0.81 -5.15
N LYS A 111 17.38 -1.83 -5.94
CA LYS A 111 16.44 -2.63 -6.73
C LYS A 111 15.52 -3.49 -5.87
N LEU A 112 16.06 -4.13 -4.84
CA LEU A 112 15.30 -4.99 -3.93
C LEU A 112 14.25 -4.20 -3.16
N ASN A 113 14.58 -3.01 -2.68
CA ASN A 113 13.65 -2.13 -1.98
C ASN A 113 12.48 -1.72 -2.88
N ALA A 114 12.76 -1.26 -4.10
CA ALA A 114 11.72 -0.90 -5.06
C ALA A 114 10.82 -2.10 -5.41
N PHE A 115 11.43 -3.26 -5.67
CA PHE A 115 10.71 -4.49 -5.92
C PHE A 115 9.76 -4.87 -4.78
N LEU A 116 10.28 -4.97 -3.55
CA LEU A 116 9.49 -5.38 -2.39
C LEU A 116 8.41 -4.34 -2.03
N GLN A 117 8.67 -3.05 -2.25
CA GLN A 117 7.66 -2.02 -2.09
C GLN A 117 6.47 -2.25 -3.04
N THR A 118 6.72 -2.52 -4.33
CA THR A 118 5.66 -2.83 -5.29
C THR A 118 4.97 -4.15 -4.98
N VAL A 119 5.71 -5.20 -4.56
CA VAL A 119 5.11 -6.48 -4.17
C VAL A 119 4.15 -6.29 -3.00
N SER A 120 4.59 -5.63 -1.93
CA SER A 120 3.74 -5.37 -0.76
C SER A 120 2.52 -4.53 -1.10
N LEU A 121 2.68 -3.47 -1.90
CA LEU A 121 1.56 -2.66 -2.39
C LEU A 121 0.52 -3.54 -3.13
N GLY A 122 1.00 -4.38 -4.04
CA GLY A 122 0.15 -5.29 -4.80
C GLY A 122 -0.54 -6.32 -3.93
N VAL A 123 0.19 -6.99 -3.05
CA VAL A 123 -0.38 -7.97 -2.11
C VAL A 123 -1.48 -7.32 -1.28
N SER A 124 -1.25 -6.14 -0.70
CA SER A 124 -2.25 -5.47 0.15
C SER A 124 -3.51 -5.11 -0.66
N ILE A 125 -3.37 -4.45 -1.81
CA ILE A 125 -4.53 -3.98 -2.60
C ILE A 125 -5.32 -5.12 -3.25
N PHE A 126 -4.64 -6.12 -3.81
CA PHE A 126 -5.33 -7.28 -4.39
C PHE A 126 -5.97 -8.15 -3.31
N THR A 127 -5.32 -8.30 -2.14
CA THR A 127 -5.93 -9.02 -1.01
C THR A 127 -7.18 -8.30 -0.49
N LEU A 128 -7.16 -6.97 -0.40
CA LEU A 128 -8.35 -6.17 -0.06
C LEU A 128 -9.48 -6.37 -1.08
N SER A 129 -9.16 -6.39 -2.38
CA SER A 129 -10.12 -6.63 -3.45
C SER A 129 -10.77 -8.03 -3.33
N VAL A 130 -9.95 -9.06 -3.11
CA VAL A 130 -10.42 -10.43 -2.87
C VAL A 130 -11.28 -10.50 -1.62
N LEU A 131 -10.87 -9.85 -0.53
CA LEU A 131 -11.63 -9.80 0.71
C LEU A 131 -13.01 -9.15 0.53
N SER A 132 -13.10 -8.07 -0.24
CA SER A 132 -14.38 -7.43 -0.59
C SER A 132 -15.29 -8.36 -1.38
N LEU A 133 -14.75 -9.11 -2.35
CA LEU A 133 -15.51 -10.07 -3.16
C LEU A 133 -15.98 -11.27 -2.34
N GLU A 134 -15.12 -11.83 -1.48
CA GLU A 134 -15.48 -12.95 -0.60
C GLU A 134 -16.59 -12.56 0.37
N LYS A 135 -16.54 -11.35 0.95
CA LYS A 135 -17.63 -10.82 1.79
C LYS A 135 -18.94 -10.69 1.01
N HIS A 136 -18.88 -10.17 -0.21
CA HIS A 136 -20.06 -10.05 -1.08
C HIS A 136 -20.68 -11.43 -1.38
N ASN A 137 -19.85 -12.40 -1.75
CA ASN A 137 -20.29 -13.76 -2.09
C ASN A 137 -20.90 -14.50 -0.89
N ALA A 138 -20.32 -14.33 0.31
CA ALA A 138 -20.82 -14.94 1.54
C ALA A 138 -22.22 -14.43 1.92
N ILE A 139 -22.52 -13.16 1.62
CA ILE A 139 -23.83 -12.55 1.91
C ILE A 139 -24.91 -13.05 0.94
N ILE A 140 -24.59 -13.19 -0.36
CA ILE A 140 -25.58 -13.57 -1.37
C ILE A 140 -25.83 -15.09 -1.42
N ASN A 141 -24.82 -15.91 -1.16
CA ASN A 141 -24.92 -17.37 -1.31
C ASN A 141 -24.59 -18.11 0.00
N PRO A 142 -25.43 -18.00 1.04
CA PRO A 142 -25.18 -18.65 2.34
C PRO A 142 -25.13 -20.18 2.26
N PHE A 143 -25.76 -20.80 1.26
CA PHE A 143 -25.94 -22.27 1.16
C PHE A 143 -24.83 -23.03 0.40
N LYS A 144 -23.83 -22.36 -0.19
CA LYS A 144 -22.71 -23.02 -0.91
C LYS A 144 -21.47 -23.28 -0.04
N TYR A 145 -21.60 -23.20 1.28
CA TYR A 145 -20.49 -23.03 2.23
C TYR A 145 -19.89 -24.37 2.72
N HIS A 146 -19.25 -25.14 1.85
CA HIS A 146 -18.41 -26.26 2.32
C HIS A 146 -17.05 -25.72 2.80
N ARG A 147 -16.86 -25.69 4.13
CA ARG A 147 -15.72 -25.03 4.80
C ARG A 147 -14.34 -25.50 4.32
N GLY A 148 -14.18 -26.79 4.01
CA GLY A 148 -12.92 -27.37 3.52
C GLY A 148 -12.55 -26.90 2.11
N THR A 149 -13.47 -26.97 1.15
CA THR A 149 -13.24 -26.54 -0.24
C THR A 149 -12.92 -25.05 -0.33
N MET A 150 -13.58 -24.23 0.49
CA MET A 150 -13.36 -22.78 0.54
C MET A 150 -11.99 -22.42 1.11
N PHE A 151 -11.48 -23.19 2.08
CA PHE A 151 -10.12 -22.99 2.61
C PHE A 151 -9.05 -23.19 1.53
N HIS A 152 -9.08 -24.32 0.82
CA HIS A 152 -8.12 -24.60 -0.25
C HIS A 152 -8.19 -23.59 -1.39
N ARG A 153 -9.42 -23.22 -1.81
CA ARG A 153 -9.63 -22.17 -2.80
C ARG A 153 -9.02 -20.83 -2.37
N THR A 154 -9.18 -20.45 -1.10
CA THR A 154 -8.63 -19.19 -0.58
C THR A 154 -7.11 -19.21 -0.54
N VAL A 155 -6.51 -20.29 -0.06
CA VAL A 155 -5.05 -20.45 -0.06
C VAL A 155 -4.50 -20.36 -1.48
N PHE A 156 -5.16 -21.02 -2.44
CA PHE A 156 -4.79 -20.94 -3.84
C PHE A 156 -4.92 -19.51 -4.40
N ILE A 157 -6.02 -18.81 -4.15
CA ILE A 157 -6.19 -17.40 -4.55
C ILE A 157 -5.12 -16.51 -3.93
N THR A 158 -4.81 -16.69 -2.64
CA THR A 158 -3.73 -15.96 -1.97
C THR A 158 -2.40 -16.21 -2.68
N ALA A 159 -2.05 -17.47 -2.97
CA ALA A 159 -0.83 -17.78 -3.70
C ALA A 159 -0.77 -17.11 -5.08
N LEU A 160 -1.91 -17.06 -5.80
CA LEU A 160 -2.01 -16.34 -7.08
C LEU A 160 -1.83 -14.83 -6.91
N VAL A 161 -2.38 -14.23 -5.85
CA VAL A 161 -2.20 -12.80 -5.55
C VAL A 161 -0.72 -12.49 -5.34
N TRP A 162 -0.01 -13.31 -4.56
CA TRP A 162 1.42 -13.14 -4.33
C TRP A 162 2.23 -13.31 -5.62
N ALA A 163 1.94 -14.33 -6.41
CA ALA A 163 2.61 -14.55 -7.69
C ALA A 163 2.36 -13.38 -8.66
N PHE A 164 1.12 -12.90 -8.76
CA PHE A 164 0.74 -11.80 -9.63
C PHE A 164 1.39 -10.48 -9.20
N ALA A 165 1.35 -10.14 -7.90
CA ALA A 165 2.03 -8.98 -7.36
C ALA A 165 3.54 -9.03 -7.59
N THR A 166 4.14 -10.22 -7.44
CA THR A 166 5.56 -10.47 -7.72
C THR A 166 5.92 -10.21 -9.18
N VAL A 167 5.13 -10.75 -10.12
CA VAL A 167 5.36 -10.56 -11.56
C VAL A 167 5.25 -9.08 -11.95
N LEU A 168 4.24 -8.38 -11.42
CA LEU A 168 4.04 -6.96 -11.69
C LEU A 168 5.11 -6.05 -11.09
N ALA A 169 5.83 -6.50 -10.07
CA ALA A 169 6.94 -5.75 -9.46
C ALA A 169 8.28 -5.92 -10.19
N ILE A 170 8.41 -6.88 -11.12
CA ILE A 170 9.65 -7.11 -11.87
C ILE A 170 10.13 -5.84 -12.62
N PRO A 171 9.26 -5.06 -13.31
CA PRO A 171 9.66 -3.83 -13.98
C PRO A 171 10.27 -2.78 -13.03
N ASP A 172 9.83 -2.70 -11.78
CA ASP A 172 10.43 -1.83 -10.76
C ASP A 172 11.86 -2.28 -10.43
N ALA A 173 12.09 -3.58 -10.25
CA ALA A 173 13.42 -4.12 -9.99
C ALA A 173 14.41 -3.82 -11.14
N ILE A 174 13.93 -3.77 -12.38
CA ILE A 174 14.76 -3.49 -13.56
C ILE A 174 14.97 -1.98 -13.74
N SER A 175 13.94 -1.18 -13.50
CA SER A 175 13.96 0.26 -13.76
C SER A 175 14.68 1.07 -12.67
N TYR A 176 14.80 0.56 -11.45
CA TYR A 176 15.61 1.21 -10.42
C TYR A 176 17.10 0.94 -10.60
N TYR A 177 17.93 1.94 -10.37
CA TYR A 177 19.39 1.81 -10.47
C TYR A 177 20.09 2.79 -9.54
N THR A 178 21.33 2.46 -9.18
CA THR A 178 22.24 3.39 -8.51
C THR A 178 23.11 4.12 -9.53
N PHE A 179 23.24 5.45 -9.38
CA PHE A 179 24.20 6.25 -10.12
C PHE A 179 25.09 7.05 -9.17
N HIS A 180 26.26 7.45 -9.67
CA HIS A 180 27.31 8.11 -8.88
C HIS A 180 27.59 9.49 -9.45
N ILE A 181 27.67 10.49 -8.57
CA ILE A 181 28.06 11.86 -8.88
C ILE A 181 29.38 12.14 -8.15
N PRO A 182 30.41 12.68 -8.82
CA PRO A 182 31.63 13.12 -8.13
C PRO A 182 31.30 14.22 -7.12
N ASP A 183 31.92 14.15 -5.95
CA ASP A 183 31.77 15.17 -4.91
C ASP A 183 32.61 16.42 -5.23
N GLU A 184 32.42 17.50 -4.46
CA GLU A 184 33.09 18.80 -4.71
C GLU A 184 34.63 18.68 -4.78
N ASP A 185 35.20 17.77 -4.01
CA ASP A 185 36.64 17.51 -3.96
C ASP A 185 37.15 16.57 -5.08
N ASN A 186 36.27 16.06 -5.96
CA ASN A 186 36.54 15.04 -7.00
C ASN A 186 37.21 13.74 -6.51
N SER A 187 37.38 13.58 -5.19
CA SER A 187 38.06 12.44 -4.56
C SER A 187 37.08 11.36 -4.08
N THR A 188 35.82 11.73 -3.88
CA THR A 188 34.73 10.86 -3.41
C THR A 188 33.55 10.89 -4.39
N PHE A 189 32.69 9.87 -4.34
CA PHE A 189 31.48 9.78 -5.14
C PHE A 189 30.24 9.65 -4.25
N ARG A 190 29.24 10.49 -4.47
CA ARG A 190 27.91 10.35 -3.87
C ARG A 190 27.03 9.46 -4.74
N SER A 191 26.43 8.46 -4.12
CA SER A 191 25.57 7.48 -4.81
C SER A 191 24.10 7.85 -4.60
N PHE A 192 23.25 7.63 -5.60
CA PHE A 192 21.81 7.87 -5.50
C PHE A 192 21.02 6.70 -6.10
N CYS A 193 19.92 6.30 -5.46
CA CYS A 193 18.99 5.29 -5.96
C CYS A 193 17.84 6.01 -6.68
N TYR A 194 17.64 5.74 -7.97
CA TYR A 194 16.64 6.48 -8.76
C TYR A 194 15.90 5.56 -9.74
N PRO A 195 14.59 5.77 -9.95
CA PRO A 195 13.82 5.04 -10.94
C PRO A 195 14.08 5.56 -12.35
N TYR A 196 14.04 4.66 -13.33
CA TYR A 196 14.19 4.96 -14.76
C TYR A 196 15.59 5.50 -15.13
N PRO A 197 16.47 4.65 -15.69
CA PRO A 197 17.77 5.09 -16.18
C PRO A 197 17.64 6.21 -17.21
N VAL A 198 18.53 7.19 -17.18
CA VAL A 198 18.51 8.32 -18.14
C VAL A 198 18.70 7.83 -19.59
N SER A 199 19.34 6.67 -19.76
CA SER A 199 19.48 6.01 -21.06
C SER A 199 18.16 5.47 -21.62
N TRP A 200 17.12 5.33 -20.80
CA TRP A 200 15.86 4.77 -21.23
C TRP A 200 14.94 5.83 -21.86
N PRO A 201 14.06 5.43 -22.79
CA PRO A 201 13.13 6.35 -23.41
C PRO A 201 12.14 6.96 -22.41
N ARG A 202 11.86 8.27 -22.53
CA ARG A 202 10.88 8.97 -21.68
C ARG A 202 9.45 8.42 -21.75
N TRP A 203 9.10 7.71 -22.83
CA TRP A 203 7.77 7.09 -22.93
C TRP A 203 7.61 5.94 -21.93
N TYR A 204 8.69 5.26 -21.55
CA TYR A 204 8.65 4.14 -20.62
C TYR A 204 8.19 4.58 -19.24
N SER A 205 8.73 5.69 -18.70
CA SER A 205 8.32 6.18 -17.38
C SER A 205 6.86 6.59 -17.35
N ARG A 206 6.36 7.25 -18.41
CA ARG A 206 4.93 7.58 -18.54
C ARG A 206 4.07 6.33 -18.58
N PHE A 207 4.42 5.38 -19.45
CA PHE A 207 3.70 4.12 -19.56
C PHE A 207 3.68 3.37 -18.21
N HIS A 208 4.83 3.25 -17.56
CA HIS A 208 4.98 2.55 -16.29
C HIS A 208 4.14 3.19 -15.17
N VAL A 209 4.21 4.52 -15.02
CA VAL A 209 3.41 5.27 -14.03
C VAL A 209 1.91 5.15 -14.32
N THR A 210 1.48 5.30 -15.58
CA THR A 210 0.07 5.15 -15.97
C THR A 210 -0.43 3.73 -15.75
N PHE A 211 0.39 2.72 -16.07
CA PHE A 211 0.08 1.32 -15.84
C PHE A 211 -0.09 1.03 -14.34
N HIS A 212 0.84 1.50 -13.50
CA HIS A 212 0.75 1.40 -12.04
C HIS A 212 -0.53 2.05 -11.51
N ALA A 213 -0.85 3.27 -11.94
CA ALA A 213 -2.08 3.96 -11.54
C ALA A 213 -3.34 3.19 -11.96
N LEU A 214 -3.35 2.57 -13.13
CA LEU A 214 -4.48 1.76 -13.58
C LEU A 214 -4.64 0.49 -12.73
N VAL A 215 -3.56 -0.27 -12.57
CA VAL A 215 -3.57 -1.62 -11.99
C VAL A 215 -3.65 -1.61 -10.47
N TYR A 216 -2.98 -0.68 -9.79
CA TYR A 216 -2.95 -0.63 -8.34
C TYR A 216 -3.96 0.36 -7.75
N TYR A 217 -4.51 1.28 -8.54
CA TYR A 217 -5.47 2.27 -8.02
C TYR A 217 -6.85 2.13 -8.69
N LEU A 218 -6.99 2.40 -9.98
CA LEU A 218 -8.30 2.50 -10.64
C LEU A 218 -9.06 1.16 -10.66
N VAL A 219 -8.41 0.08 -11.10
CA VAL A 219 -9.05 -1.24 -11.19
C VAL A 219 -9.46 -1.75 -9.80
N PRO A 220 -8.57 -1.80 -8.78
CA PRO A 220 -8.94 -2.26 -7.45
C PRO A 220 -10.02 -1.40 -6.79
N LEU A 221 -9.93 -0.06 -6.90
CA LEU A 221 -10.96 0.82 -6.34
C LEU A 221 -12.32 0.58 -6.96
N SER A 222 -12.39 0.41 -8.29
CA SER A 222 -13.66 0.12 -8.97
C SER A 222 -14.27 -1.19 -8.49
N LEU A 223 -13.45 -2.24 -8.33
CA LEU A 223 -13.89 -3.55 -7.85
C LEU A 223 -14.36 -3.50 -6.39
N ILE A 224 -13.59 -2.83 -5.53
CA ILE A 224 -13.91 -2.64 -4.12
C ILE A 224 -15.21 -1.85 -3.99
N ALA A 225 -15.31 -0.69 -4.65
CA ALA A 225 -16.50 0.16 -4.62
C ALA A 225 -17.75 -0.58 -5.12
N TYR A 226 -17.65 -1.27 -6.26
CA TYR A 226 -18.75 -2.07 -6.80
C TYR A 226 -19.23 -3.13 -5.79
N SER A 227 -18.30 -3.88 -5.20
CA SER A 227 -18.60 -4.94 -4.23
C SER A 227 -19.29 -4.41 -2.99
N TYR A 228 -18.80 -3.27 -2.45
CA TYR A 228 -19.38 -2.64 -1.27
C TYR A 228 -20.75 -2.01 -1.56
N ILE A 229 -20.96 -1.38 -2.72
CA ILE A 229 -22.27 -0.84 -3.11
C ILE A 229 -23.30 -1.96 -3.17
N LYS A 230 -22.98 -3.07 -3.84
CA LYS A 230 -23.88 -4.23 -3.94
C LYS A 230 -24.17 -4.85 -2.58
N MET A 231 -23.16 -4.94 -1.71
CA MET A 231 -23.33 -5.41 -0.34
C MET A 231 -24.29 -4.51 0.45
N ALA A 232 -24.10 -3.20 0.41
CA ALA A 232 -24.97 -2.24 1.09
C ALA A 232 -26.42 -2.30 0.57
N GLN A 233 -26.62 -2.38 -0.75
CA GLN A 233 -27.93 -2.54 -1.35
C GLN A 233 -28.65 -3.81 -0.89
N HIS A 234 -27.94 -4.94 -0.82
CA HIS A 234 -28.51 -6.19 -0.36
C HIS A 234 -28.92 -6.12 1.12
N LEU A 235 -28.03 -5.59 1.98
CA LEU A 235 -28.32 -5.43 3.40
C LEU A 235 -29.52 -4.51 3.64
N LEU A 236 -29.61 -3.37 2.95
CA LEU A 236 -30.74 -2.44 3.06
C LEU A 236 -32.06 -3.09 2.61
N LYS A 237 -32.04 -3.88 1.53
CA LYS A 237 -33.24 -4.59 1.06
C LYS A 237 -33.69 -5.65 2.06
N SER A 238 -32.75 -6.40 2.64
CA SER A 238 -33.05 -7.40 3.67
C SER A 238 -33.64 -6.77 4.93
N THR A 239 -33.03 -5.69 5.45
CA THR A 239 -33.56 -4.97 6.62
C THR A 239 -34.95 -4.38 6.36
N HIS A 240 -35.20 -3.82 5.18
CA HIS A 240 -36.53 -3.31 4.83
C HIS A 240 -37.58 -4.44 4.76
N SER A 241 -37.21 -5.58 4.19
CA SER A 241 -38.07 -6.77 4.17
C SER A 241 -38.40 -7.23 5.59
N ASP A 242 -37.40 -7.35 6.47
CA ASP A 242 -37.58 -7.78 7.86
C ASP A 242 -38.49 -6.83 8.63
N ASN A 243 -38.30 -5.51 8.47
CA ASN A 243 -39.17 -4.51 9.08
C ASN A 243 -40.62 -4.64 8.60
N LEU A 244 -40.85 -4.85 7.29
CA LEU A 244 -42.19 -5.04 6.75
C LEU A 244 -42.86 -6.31 7.27
N TRP A 245 -42.12 -7.41 7.40
CA TRP A 245 -42.62 -8.64 8.00
C TRP A 245 -42.99 -8.45 9.48
N ASP A 246 -42.19 -7.72 10.24
CA ASP A 246 -42.50 -7.39 11.64
C ASP A 246 -43.73 -6.48 11.77
N PHE A 247 -43.89 -5.49 10.88
CA PHE A 247 -45.10 -4.65 10.80
C PHE A 247 -46.35 -5.46 10.48
N GLN A 248 -46.28 -6.40 9.53
CA GLN A 248 -47.41 -7.27 9.18
C GLN A 248 -47.76 -8.24 10.31
N LYS A 249 -46.76 -8.73 11.05
CA LYS A 249 -46.96 -9.73 12.11
C LYS A 249 -47.46 -9.12 13.43
N ASN A 250 -47.23 -7.83 13.68
CA ASN A 250 -47.66 -7.20 14.93
C ASN A 250 -48.08 -5.71 14.78
N PRO A 251 -49.24 -5.43 14.16
CA PRO A 251 -49.70 -4.07 13.87
C PRO A 251 -50.02 -3.21 15.12
N ASN A 252 -50.17 -3.82 16.30
CA ASN A 252 -50.59 -3.13 17.54
C ASN A 252 -49.42 -2.70 18.46
N LYS A 253 -48.16 -2.83 18.04
CA LYS A 253 -46.98 -2.42 18.83
C LYS A 253 -46.65 -0.91 18.82
N ASN A 254 -47.51 -0.08 18.24
CA ASN A 254 -47.36 1.38 18.25
C ASN A 254 -47.81 1.96 19.58
N GLY A 255 -46.94 1.85 20.58
CA GLY A 255 -47.16 2.48 21.87
C GLY A 255 -45.90 2.88 22.63
N ASN A 256 -44.75 2.21 22.45
CA ASN A 256 -43.54 2.53 23.23
C ASN A 256 -42.22 1.89 22.72
N THR A 257 -41.90 1.98 21.43
CA THR A 257 -40.65 1.38 20.89
C THR A 257 -39.59 2.41 20.55
N GLY A 258 -39.18 3.20 21.56
CA GLY A 258 -37.91 3.95 21.54
C GLY A 258 -36.70 3.13 22.02
N LYS A 259 -36.88 1.91 22.53
CA LYS A 259 -35.81 1.06 23.07
C LYS A 259 -36.20 -0.42 23.01
N LEU A 260 -35.98 -1.14 21.90
CA LEU A 260 -35.82 -2.61 21.99
C LEU A 260 -35.27 -3.34 20.75
N TYR A 261 -34.30 -2.81 19.99
CA TYR A 261 -33.58 -3.65 19.00
C TYR A 261 -32.10 -3.30 18.98
N LYS A 262 -31.39 -3.64 20.07
CA LYS A 262 -29.92 -3.67 20.10
C LYS A 262 -29.35 -5.03 20.52
N HIS A 263 -30.17 -6.08 20.56
CA HIS A 263 -29.72 -7.42 20.90
C HIS A 263 -30.41 -8.42 19.97
N ASN A 264 -29.63 -9.01 19.05
CA ASN A 264 -29.81 -10.30 18.36
C ASN A 264 -29.48 -10.27 16.87
N THR A 265 -28.30 -9.74 16.52
CA THR A 265 -27.61 -10.08 15.25
C THR A 265 -26.29 -10.82 15.51
N PHE A 266 -26.16 -11.43 16.68
CA PHE A 266 -25.06 -12.31 17.04
C PHE A 266 -25.72 -13.56 17.64
N LEU A 267 -25.33 -14.74 17.15
CA LEU A 267 -25.93 -16.07 17.41
C LEU A 267 -26.98 -16.47 16.37
N ASP A 268 -26.55 -16.81 15.15
CA ASP A 268 -26.75 -18.17 14.63
C ASP A 268 -25.94 -18.39 13.33
N VAL A 269 -24.65 -18.69 13.48
CA VAL A 269 -23.88 -19.45 12.47
C VAL A 269 -22.91 -20.31 13.26
N ARG A 270 -23.34 -21.53 13.57
CA ARG A 270 -22.47 -22.60 14.10
C ARG A 270 -21.71 -23.25 12.94
#